data_AF-A0A7S1QV17-F1
#
_entry.id   AF-A0A7S1QV17-F1
#
_cell.length_a   1.000
_cell.length_b   1.000
_cell.length_c   1.000
_cell.angle_alpha   90.00
_cell.angle_beta   90.00
_cell.angle_gamma   90.00
#
_symmetry.space_group_name_H-M   'P 1'
#
loop_
_entity.id
_entity.type
_entity.pdbx_description
1 polymer ?
#
loop_
_entity_poly.entity_id
_entity_poly.type
_entity_poly.pdbx_seq_one_letter_code
_entity_poly.pdbx_strand_id
1 'polypeptide(L)'
;QSGPARRQCRCTGTALNVALGMLEATFAQSSVRIMLVAGGPCNVGPGMVVGEELAETIRSHLDLQKDTPNARHTKKAIAFYGTMASRAVAAGFAVDVFACSLDQVGLHEMRVLSQKTGGYMIMSDSFSLHVFKETFRKVFDCDEAGYLQIGFNAKTEVLTSREFKCCGAIGGLSSLNKKGPCVAETEIGVGGTCKWIVGSLDKNTTIAFYFDMMRQQADATPAPKQSFLQFQTHYLHPSGRKRLRVTTVSKQYSGPGKNDIAMGFD
;
A
#
# COMPACT_ATOMS: atom_id res chain seq x y z
N GLN A 1 26.04 6.50 -41.38
CA GLN A 1 24.79 6.94 -40.73
C GLN A 1 24.59 6.04 -39.52
N SER A 2 24.85 6.55 -38.30
CA SER A 2 24.47 5.85 -37.08
C SER A 2 22.95 5.72 -37.07
N GLY A 3 22.40 4.52 -36.89
CA GLY A 3 20.96 4.31 -36.82
C GLY A 3 20.30 5.19 -35.75
N PRO A 4 18.95 5.32 -35.78
CA PRO A 4 18.23 6.12 -34.79
C PRO A 4 18.59 5.68 -33.39
N ALA A 5 18.87 6.63 -32.50
CA ALA A 5 19.28 6.34 -31.14
C ALA A 5 18.10 5.68 -30.39
N ARG A 6 18.34 4.50 -29.82
CA ARG A 6 17.31 3.67 -29.15
C ARG A 6 17.62 3.49 -27.68
N ARG A 7 16.57 3.40 -26.87
CA ARG A 7 16.63 2.94 -25.48
C ARG A 7 16.96 1.45 -25.45
N GLN A 8 17.58 1.01 -24.37
CA GLN A 8 17.75 -0.42 -24.09
C GLN A 8 16.38 -1.10 -23.94
N CYS A 9 16.21 -2.31 -24.49
CA CYS A 9 15.00 -3.10 -24.33
C CYS A 9 14.86 -3.62 -22.89
N ARG A 10 13.74 -3.33 -22.24
CA ARG A 10 13.41 -3.70 -20.86
C ARG A 10 11.97 -4.21 -20.79
N CYS A 11 11.83 -5.47 -20.37
CA CYS A 11 10.56 -6.17 -20.23
C CYS A 11 10.10 -6.29 -18.76
N THR A 12 10.24 -5.21 -17.99
CA THR A 12 9.96 -5.15 -16.55
C THR A 12 8.59 -5.73 -16.16
N GLY A 13 7.54 -5.37 -16.90
CA GLY A 13 6.20 -5.89 -16.62
C GLY A 13 6.08 -7.40 -16.82
N THR A 14 6.77 -7.95 -17.82
CA THR A 14 6.83 -9.41 -18.04
C THR A 14 7.60 -10.10 -16.92
N ALA A 15 8.76 -9.56 -16.54
CA ALA A 15 9.58 -10.11 -15.47
C ALA A 15 8.80 -10.17 -14.14
N LEU A 16 8.12 -9.08 -13.77
CA LEU A 16 7.27 -9.06 -12.58
C LEU A 16 6.09 -10.04 -12.70
N ASN A 17 5.47 -10.19 -13.87
CA ASN A 17 4.32 -11.07 -14.04
C ASN A 17 4.71 -12.55 -13.87
N VAL A 18 5.87 -12.93 -14.40
CA VAL A 18 6.44 -14.28 -14.22
C VAL A 18 6.81 -14.52 -12.76
N ALA A 19 7.51 -13.58 -12.12
CA ALA A 19 7.88 -13.70 -10.71
C ALA A 19 6.65 -13.85 -9.80
N LEU A 20 5.64 -13.01 -10.00
CA LEU A 20 4.39 -13.08 -9.26
C LEU A 20 3.67 -14.40 -9.49
N GLY A 21 3.52 -14.84 -10.76
CA GLY A 21 2.85 -16.09 -11.09
C GLY A 21 3.53 -17.33 -10.49
N MET A 22 4.86 -17.37 -10.48
CA MET A 22 5.62 -18.46 -9.88
C MET A 22 5.42 -18.51 -8.35
N LEU A 23 5.50 -17.35 -7.68
CA LEU A 23 5.35 -17.26 -6.23
C LEU A 23 3.91 -17.51 -5.79
N GLU A 24 2.91 -17.10 -6.58
CA GLU A 24 1.50 -17.40 -6.33
C GLU A 24 1.23 -18.90 -6.33
N ALA A 25 1.81 -19.63 -7.28
CA ALA A 25 1.62 -21.07 -7.39
C ALA A 25 2.28 -21.88 -6.26
N THR A 26 3.30 -21.32 -5.60
CA THR A 26 4.17 -22.06 -4.67
C THR A 26 4.08 -21.58 -3.22
N PHE A 27 3.86 -20.29 -2.98
CA PHE A 27 3.97 -19.64 -1.67
C PHE A 27 2.78 -18.73 -1.33
N ALA A 28 1.62 -18.88 -1.98
CA ALA A 28 0.43 -18.09 -1.64
C ALA A 28 0.14 -18.09 -0.12
N GLN A 29 -0.23 -16.92 0.41
CA GLN A 29 -0.49 -16.65 1.82
C GLN A 29 0.71 -16.84 2.77
N SER A 30 1.93 -17.00 2.25
CA SER A 30 3.18 -17.08 3.02
C SER A 30 3.90 -15.73 3.13
N SER A 31 5.03 -15.70 3.83
CA SER A 31 5.88 -14.51 3.99
C SER A 31 6.70 -14.24 2.73
N VAL A 32 6.14 -13.48 1.78
CA VAL A 32 6.79 -13.18 0.49
C VAL A 32 6.83 -11.68 0.21
N ARG A 33 7.97 -11.23 -0.29
CA ARG A 33 8.24 -9.85 -0.71
C ARG A 33 9.00 -9.86 -2.03
N ILE A 34 8.42 -9.25 -3.06
CA ILE A 34 8.99 -9.15 -4.40
C ILE A 34 9.69 -7.80 -4.50
N MET A 35 11.01 -7.80 -4.72
CA MET A 35 11.81 -6.58 -4.85
C MET A 35 12.16 -6.31 -6.30
N LEU A 36 11.51 -5.33 -6.94
CA LEU A 36 11.89 -4.88 -8.27
C LEU A 36 13.03 -3.86 -8.19
N VAL A 37 14.14 -4.13 -8.86
CA VAL A 37 15.25 -3.19 -9.02
C VAL A 37 15.31 -2.77 -10.49
N ALA A 38 14.94 -1.53 -10.78
CA ALA A 38 14.74 -1.04 -12.15
C ALA A 38 15.64 0.16 -12.48
N GLY A 39 16.37 0.05 -13.59
CA GLY A 39 17.33 1.04 -14.07
C GLY A 39 16.86 1.87 -15.28
N GLY A 40 15.56 2.00 -15.47
CA GLY A 40 14.96 2.64 -16.66
C GLY A 40 13.55 2.11 -16.97
N PRO A 41 12.80 2.76 -17.86
CA PRO A 41 11.40 2.44 -18.12
C PRO A 41 11.21 1.11 -18.86
N CYS A 42 10.08 0.46 -18.61
CA CYS A 42 9.65 -0.70 -19.40
C CYS A 42 9.28 -0.22 -20.81
N ASN A 43 9.86 -0.82 -21.85
CA ASN A 43 9.59 -0.47 -23.26
C ASN A 43 9.32 -1.69 -24.15
N VAL A 44 9.33 -2.90 -23.58
CA VAL A 44 9.01 -4.14 -24.29
C VAL A 44 7.95 -4.91 -23.52
N GLY A 45 6.89 -5.33 -24.21
CA GLY A 45 5.83 -6.18 -23.65
C GLY A 45 4.82 -5.43 -22.76
N PRO A 46 4.03 -6.18 -21.96
CA PRO A 46 3.03 -5.61 -21.05
C PRO A 46 3.66 -4.67 -20.01
N GLY A 47 2.92 -3.63 -19.63
CA GLY A 47 3.42 -2.62 -18.67
C GLY A 47 4.40 -1.61 -19.26
N MET A 48 4.50 -1.52 -20.59
CA MET A 48 5.29 -0.52 -21.31
C MET A 48 4.89 0.91 -20.94
N VAL A 49 5.90 1.75 -20.72
CA VAL A 49 5.81 3.15 -20.27
C VAL A 49 6.15 4.11 -21.42
N VAL A 50 7.08 3.72 -22.30
CA VAL A 50 7.55 4.49 -23.46
C VAL A 50 8.05 3.51 -24.52
N GLY A 51 8.05 3.90 -25.80
CA GLY A 51 8.67 3.11 -26.87
C GLY A 51 10.21 3.12 -26.86
N GLU A 52 10.77 2.33 -27.78
CA GLU A 52 12.22 2.13 -27.92
C GLU A 52 12.95 3.35 -28.49
N GLU A 53 12.31 4.13 -29.36
CA GLU A 53 12.94 5.25 -30.05
C GLU A 53 13.10 6.46 -29.12
N LEU A 54 14.30 7.03 -29.03
CA LEU A 54 14.54 8.22 -28.19
C LEU A 54 13.77 9.47 -28.66
N ALA A 55 13.32 9.49 -29.92
CA ALA A 55 12.44 10.53 -30.45
C ALA A 55 11.08 10.54 -29.74
N GLU A 56 10.59 9.39 -29.27
CA GLU A 56 9.44 9.33 -28.39
C GLU A 56 9.87 9.74 -26.97
N THR A 57 9.45 10.90 -26.52
CA THR A 57 9.77 11.41 -25.18
C THR A 57 8.92 10.70 -24.11
N ILE A 58 9.49 10.50 -22.93
CA ILE A 58 8.72 9.99 -21.79
C ILE A 58 7.68 11.05 -21.36
N ARG A 59 6.44 10.63 -21.13
CA ARG A 59 5.33 11.50 -20.69
C ARG A 59 5.69 12.41 -19.51
N SER A 60 5.21 13.64 -19.59
CA SER A 60 5.20 14.67 -18.55
C SER A 60 3.81 14.82 -17.88
N HIS A 61 3.71 15.64 -16.84
CA HIS A 61 2.41 15.98 -16.24
C HIS A 61 1.47 16.68 -17.23
N LEU A 62 1.99 17.54 -18.11
CA LEU A 62 1.19 18.22 -19.13
C LEU A 62 0.65 17.23 -20.16
N ASP A 63 1.45 16.23 -20.54
CA ASP A 63 1.03 15.16 -21.44
C ASP A 63 -0.11 14.33 -20.85
N LEU A 64 -0.01 14.01 -19.55
CA LEU A 64 -1.08 13.30 -18.83
C LEU A 64 -2.36 14.12 -18.73
N GLN A 65 -2.24 15.43 -18.48
CA GLN A 65 -3.39 16.32 -18.36
C GLN A 65 -4.11 16.54 -19.70
N LYS A 66 -3.35 16.66 -20.79
CA LYS A 66 -3.87 16.92 -22.14
C LYS A 66 -4.11 15.65 -22.96
N ASP A 67 -3.82 14.48 -22.40
CA ASP A 67 -3.90 13.16 -23.08
C ASP A 67 -3.16 13.16 -24.43
N THR A 68 -1.93 13.69 -24.44
CA THR A 68 -1.12 13.81 -25.66
C THR A 68 -0.59 12.45 -26.13
N PRO A 69 -0.10 12.33 -27.39
CA PRO A 69 0.46 11.08 -27.89
C PRO A 69 1.59 10.49 -27.04
N ASN A 70 2.35 11.31 -26.31
CA ASN A 70 3.42 10.84 -25.42
C ASN A 70 2.88 10.05 -24.20
N ALA A 71 1.62 10.26 -23.82
CA ALA A 71 0.95 9.55 -22.72
C ALA A 71 0.18 8.30 -23.17
N ARG A 72 0.28 7.90 -24.45
CA ARG A 72 -0.49 6.79 -25.05
C ARG A 72 -0.35 5.44 -24.32
N HIS A 73 0.78 5.22 -23.66
CA HIS A 73 1.06 3.97 -22.95
C HIS A 73 0.50 3.94 -21.52
N THR A 74 0.30 5.11 -20.90
CA THR A 74 0.06 5.26 -19.46
C THR A 74 -1.17 4.48 -18.99
N LYS A 75 -2.32 4.66 -19.64
CA LYS A 75 -3.59 4.03 -19.22
C LYS A 75 -3.50 2.49 -19.27
N LYS A 76 -2.88 1.94 -20.32
CA LYS A 76 -2.67 0.49 -20.48
C LYS A 76 -1.71 -0.05 -19.42
N ALA A 77 -0.64 0.68 -19.12
CA ALA A 77 0.33 0.29 -18.10
C ALA A 77 -0.25 0.33 -16.68
N ILE A 78 -0.99 1.39 -16.32
CA ILE A 78 -1.69 1.49 -15.03
C ILE A 78 -2.66 0.32 -14.85
N ALA A 79 -3.45 -0.02 -15.87
CA ALA A 79 -4.37 -1.15 -15.81
C ALA A 79 -3.62 -2.48 -15.58
N PHE A 80 -2.55 -2.71 -16.33
CA PHE A 80 -1.71 -3.91 -16.21
C PHE A 80 -1.12 -4.06 -14.79
N TYR A 81 -0.43 -3.03 -14.27
CA TYR A 81 0.13 -3.08 -12.92
C TYR A 81 -0.96 -3.12 -11.84
N GLY A 82 -2.14 -2.57 -12.10
CA GLY A 82 -3.31 -2.68 -11.22
C GLY A 82 -3.83 -4.12 -11.08
N THR A 83 -3.87 -4.88 -12.17
CA THR A 83 -4.17 -6.32 -12.15
C THR A 83 -3.13 -7.09 -11.32
N MET A 84 -1.84 -6.78 -11.52
CA MET A 84 -0.76 -7.42 -10.77
C MET A 84 -0.79 -7.10 -9.27
N ALA A 85 -1.05 -5.84 -8.92
CA ALA A 85 -1.20 -5.43 -7.52
C ALA A 85 -2.35 -6.18 -6.84
N SER A 86 -3.48 -6.34 -7.54
CA SER A 86 -4.65 -7.04 -6.99
C SER A 86 -4.39 -8.54 -6.80
N ARG A 87 -3.63 -9.14 -7.71
CA ARG A 87 -3.10 -10.50 -7.62
C ARG A 87 -2.15 -10.69 -6.42
N ALA A 88 -1.15 -9.81 -6.27
CA ALA A 88 -0.25 -9.80 -5.13
C ALA A 88 -0.97 -9.64 -3.78
N VAL A 89 -1.97 -8.77 -3.71
CA VAL A 89 -2.85 -8.62 -2.53
C VAL A 89 -3.59 -9.90 -2.21
N ALA A 90 -4.20 -10.55 -3.21
CA ALA A 90 -4.91 -11.82 -3.01
C ALA A 90 -3.98 -12.94 -2.53
N ALA A 91 -2.72 -12.93 -2.98
CA ALA A 91 -1.68 -13.84 -2.51
C ALA A 91 -1.09 -13.47 -1.14
N GLY A 92 -1.34 -12.26 -0.63
CA GLY A 92 -0.79 -11.76 0.63
C GLY A 92 0.67 -11.29 0.54
N PHE A 93 1.12 -10.93 -0.66
CA PHE A 93 2.51 -10.53 -0.95
C PHE A 93 2.69 -9.03 -0.93
N ALA A 94 3.93 -8.60 -0.67
CA ALA A 94 4.38 -7.22 -0.89
C ALA A 94 5.20 -7.07 -2.17
N VAL A 95 5.07 -5.92 -2.83
CA VAL A 95 5.88 -5.58 -4.02
C VAL A 95 6.59 -4.24 -3.81
N ASP A 96 7.91 -4.29 -3.74
CA ASP A 96 8.76 -3.11 -3.68
C ASP A 96 9.24 -2.69 -5.06
N VAL A 97 9.41 -1.38 -5.25
CA VAL A 97 9.98 -0.80 -6.47
C VAL A 97 11.15 0.11 -6.10
N PHE A 98 12.36 -0.35 -6.40
CA PHE A 98 13.60 0.41 -6.29
C PHE A 98 13.98 0.89 -7.69
N ALA A 99 13.75 2.16 -7.97
CA ALA A 99 14.06 2.78 -9.25
C ALA A 99 15.32 3.64 -9.15
N CYS A 100 16.33 3.36 -9.97
CA CYS A 100 17.50 4.23 -10.10
C CYS A 100 17.80 4.56 -11.56
N SER A 101 17.60 5.83 -11.94
CA SER A 101 17.81 6.29 -13.31
C SER A 101 17.83 7.81 -13.34
N LEU A 102 18.62 8.39 -14.25
CA LEU A 102 18.62 9.84 -14.49
C LEU A 102 17.33 10.34 -15.14
N ASP A 103 16.58 9.44 -15.79
CA ASP A 103 15.27 9.70 -16.39
C ASP A 103 14.21 8.81 -15.73
N GLN A 104 12.93 9.06 -16.01
CA GLN A 104 11.80 8.39 -15.38
C GLN A 104 11.74 6.89 -15.68
N VAL A 105 11.45 6.09 -14.66
CA VAL A 105 11.36 4.61 -14.74
C VAL A 105 9.92 4.10 -14.94
N GLY A 106 8.91 4.97 -14.79
CA GLY A 106 7.50 4.56 -14.81
C GLY A 106 6.91 4.28 -13.43
N LEU A 107 7.40 4.96 -12.39
CA LEU A 107 6.86 4.85 -11.03
C LEU A 107 5.37 5.27 -10.97
N HIS A 108 4.94 6.21 -11.81
CA HIS A 108 3.54 6.62 -11.87
C HIS A 108 2.60 5.45 -12.21
N GLU A 109 2.98 4.63 -13.18
CA GLU A 109 2.25 3.46 -13.63
C GLU A 109 2.33 2.31 -12.61
N MET A 110 3.51 2.15 -11.99
CA MET A 110 3.81 1.06 -11.05
C MET A 110 3.39 1.35 -9.61
N ARG A 111 3.04 2.60 -9.25
CA ARG A 111 2.73 3.01 -7.86
C ARG A 111 1.72 2.13 -7.14
N VAL A 112 0.75 1.60 -7.90
CA VAL A 112 -0.32 0.76 -7.38
C VAL A 112 0.20 -0.53 -6.74
N LEU A 113 1.36 -1.05 -7.19
CA LEU A 113 1.99 -2.26 -6.64
C LEU A 113 2.34 -2.05 -5.16
N SER A 114 3.12 -1.01 -4.87
CA SER A 114 3.54 -0.68 -3.50
C SER A 114 2.38 -0.13 -2.67
N GLN A 115 1.54 0.74 -3.26
CA GLN A 115 0.39 1.35 -2.57
C GLN A 115 -0.62 0.32 -2.07
N LYS A 116 -0.95 -0.72 -2.84
CA LYS A 116 -1.94 -1.72 -2.39
C LYS A 116 -1.37 -2.78 -1.46
N THR A 117 -0.06 -3.02 -1.51
CA THR A 117 0.58 -4.14 -0.83
C THR A 117 1.42 -3.74 0.39
N GLY A 118 1.64 -2.45 0.62
CA GLY A 118 2.52 -1.97 1.68
C GLY A 118 4.01 -2.12 1.36
N GLY A 119 4.35 -2.33 0.09
CA GLY A 119 5.75 -2.36 -0.35
C GLY A 119 6.41 -0.98 -0.35
N TYR A 120 7.73 -0.95 -0.39
CA TYR A 120 8.52 0.27 -0.52
C TYR A 120 8.55 0.76 -1.96
N MET A 121 8.58 2.07 -2.12
CA MET A 121 8.83 2.73 -3.41
C MET A 121 9.95 3.73 -3.21
N ILE A 122 11.11 3.45 -3.81
CA ILE A 122 12.32 4.25 -3.64
C ILE A 122 12.79 4.72 -5.02
N MET A 123 13.14 6.00 -5.09
CA MET A 123 13.68 6.65 -6.28
C MET A 123 15.07 7.22 -5.96
N SER A 124 16.03 7.01 -6.85
CA SER A 124 17.36 7.62 -6.79
C SER A 124 17.91 7.78 -8.21
N ASP A 125 19.06 8.43 -8.37
CA ASP A 125 19.66 8.65 -9.70
C ASP A 125 20.51 7.46 -10.15
N SER A 126 21.16 6.77 -9.19
CA SER A 126 22.04 5.63 -9.45
C SER A 126 22.13 4.70 -8.25
N PHE A 127 22.24 3.40 -8.52
CA PHE A 127 22.50 2.36 -7.53
C PHE A 127 23.86 2.49 -6.84
N SER A 128 24.80 3.23 -7.43
CA SER A 128 26.14 3.42 -6.86
C SER A 128 26.18 4.43 -5.71
N LEU A 129 25.16 5.31 -5.61
CA LEU A 129 25.09 6.36 -4.61
C LEU A 129 24.99 5.80 -3.20
N HIS A 130 25.67 6.46 -2.26
CA HIS A 130 25.66 6.07 -0.85
C HIS A 130 24.24 6.03 -0.28
N VAL A 131 23.43 7.04 -0.61
CA VAL A 131 22.03 7.17 -0.15
C VAL A 131 21.19 5.96 -0.54
N PHE A 132 21.31 5.47 -1.78
CA PHE A 132 20.59 4.27 -2.21
C PHE A 132 21.06 3.04 -1.44
N LYS A 133 22.38 2.83 -1.33
CA LYS A 133 22.95 1.67 -0.64
C LYS A 133 22.57 1.63 0.84
N GLU A 134 22.59 2.77 1.52
CA GLU A 134 22.17 2.87 2.92
C GLU A 134 20.67 2.60 3.08
N THR A 135 19.84 3.20 2.22
CA THR A 135 18.38 2.96 2.23
C THR A 135 18.06 1.50 1.96
N PHE A 136 18.71 0.88 0.98
CA PHE A 136 18.51 -0.53 0.65
C PHE A 136 18.96 -1.46 1.79
N ARG A 137 20.05 -1.13 2.50
CA ARG A 137 20.47 -1.88 3.70
C ARG A 137 19.42 -1.82 4.82
N LYS A 138 18.82 -0.65 5.06
CA LYS A 138 17.80 -0.47 6.12
C LYS A 138 16.57 -1.36 5.94
N VAL A 139 16.26 -1.78 4.71
CA VAL A 139 15.20 -2.76 4.44
C VAL A 139 15.46 -4.09 5.15
N PHE A 140 16.73 -4.42 5.41
CA PHE A 140 17.16 -5.67 6.03
C PHE A 140 17.64 -5.50 7.47
N ASP A 141 17.34 -4.36 8.11
CA ASP A 141 17.70 -4.15 9.51
C ASP A 141 17.02 -5.22 10.38
N CYS A 142 17.83 -5.81 11.26
CA CYS A 142 17.38 -6.80 12.22
C CYS A 142 17.10 -6.16 13.60
N ASP A 143 16.22 -6.78 14.37
CA ASP A 143 16.06 -6.51 15.80
C ASP A 143 17.20 -7.12 16.63
N GLU A 144 17.17 -6.89 17.94
CA GLU A 144 18.15 -7.43 18.90
C GLU A 144 18.21 -8.97 18.89
N ALA A 145 17.14 -9.63 18.46
CA ALA A 145 17.06 -11.09 18.35
C ALA A 145 17.50 -11.61 16.97
N GLY A 146 17.97 -10.73 16.07
CA GLY A 146 18.47 -11.08 14.75
C GLY A 146 17.40 -11.28 13.68
N TYR A 147 16.13 -10.96 13.95
CA TYR A 147 15.04 -11.07 12.97
C TYR A 147 14.80 -9.74 12.26
N LEU A 148 14.41 -9.79 10.98
CA LEU A 148 14.02 -8.60 10.23
C LEU A 148 12.93 -7.80 10.95
N GLN A 149 13.00 -6.47 10.92
CA GLN A 149 12.00 -5.59 11.55
C GLN A 149 10.75 -5.40 10.67
N ILE A 150 10.25 -6.49 10.07
CA ILE A 150 9.15 -6.51 9.09
C ILE A 150 8.12 -7.58 9.50
N GLY A 151 6.84 -7.31 9.29
CA GLY A 151 5.76 -8.30 9.35
C GLY A 151 5.15 -8.54 7.97
N PHE A 152 4.86 -9.80 7.65
CA PHE A 152 4.29 -10.19 6.35
C PHE A 152 2.83 -10.61 6.45
N ASN A 153 2.09 -10.53 5.34
CA ASN A 153 0.68 -10.95 5.22
C ASN A 153 -0.16 -10.49 6.42
N ALA A 154 -0.05 -9.20 6.74
CA ALA A 154 -0.67 -8.60 7.89
C ALA A 154 -2.14 -8.30 7.61
N LYS A 155 -3.02 -8.70 8.53
CA LYS A 155 -4.47 -8.52 8.44
C LYS A 155 -4.94 -7.77 9.67
N THR A 156 -5.42 -6.55 9.46
CA THR A 156 -5.91 -5.68 10.55
C THR A 156 -7.42 -5.69 10.54
N GLU A 157 -8.01 -6.06 11.67
CA GLU A 157 -9.45 -6.03 11.92
C GLU A 157 -9.77 -4.95 12.96
N VAL A 158 -10.82 -4.18 12.68
CA VAL A 158 -11.29 -3.08 13.55
C VAL A 158 -12.62 -3.47 14.19
N LEU A 159 -12.66 -3.36 15.51
CA LEU A 159 -13.83 -3.62 16.34
C LEU A 159 -14.18 -2.33 17.09
N THR A 160 -15.46 -1.97 17.07
CA THR A 160 -15.96 -0.73 17.70
C THR A 160 -17.14 -1.04 18.61
N SER A 161 -17.38 -0.18 19.60
CA SER A 161 -18.67 -0.13 20.28
C SER A 161 -19.80 0.21 19.30
N ARG A 162 -21.05 -0.02 19.70
CA ARG A 162 -22.21 0.09 18.80
C ARG A 162 -22.50 1.52 18.38
N GLU A 163 -22.04 2.52 19.13
CA GLU A 163 -22.43 3.92 18.91
C GLU A 163 -21.56 4.61 17.84
N PHE A 164 -20.53 3.96 17.30
CA PHE A 164 -19.74 4.48 16.20
C PHE A 164 -19.27 3.35 15.28
N LYS A 165 -19.08 3.69 14.01
CA LYS A 165 -18.70 2.74 12.95
C LYS A 165 -17.44 3.22 12.23
N CYS A 166 -16.72 2.29 11.63
CA CYS A 166 -15.56 2.55 10.80
C CYS A 166 -15.99 2.84 9.35
N CYS A 167 -15.59 4.01 8.85
CA CYS A 167 -15.82 4.46 7.48
C CYS A 167 -14.83 3.87 6.49
N GLY A 168 -13.62 3.58 6.96
CA GLY A 168 -12.55 3.05 6.14
C GLY A 168 -11.18 3.42 6.66
N ALA A 169 -10.17 3.09 5.84
CA ALA A 169 -8.78 3.35 6.15
C ALA A 169 -8.03 3.95 4.96
N ILE A 170 -7.02 4.78 5.24
CA ILE A 170 -6.09 5.34 4.26
C ILE A 170 -4.67 4.92 4.66
N GLY A 171 -3.97 4.28 3.73
CA GLY A 171 -2.61 3.78 3.91
C GLY A 171 -2.24 2.76 2.83
N GLY A 172 -1.07 2.14 2.99
CA GLY A 172 -0.57 1.09 2.09
C GLY A 172 -1.28 -0.25 2.28
N LEU A 173 -2.57 -0.33 1.96
CA LEU A 173 -3.43 -1.45 2.34
C LEU A 173 -4.53 -1.73 1.30
N SER A 174 -5.16 -2.90 1.42
CA SER A 174 -6.30 -3.30 0.59
C SER A 174 -7.43 -3.90 1.43
N SER A 175 -8.68 -3.76 0.96
CA SER A 175 -9.87 -4.32 1.62
C SER A 175 -9.90 -5.85 1.51
N LEU A 176 -10.29 -6.53 2.58
CA LEU A 176 -10.68 -7.95 2.55
C LEU A 176 -12.20 -8.14 2.40
N ASN A 177 -12.95 -7.05 2.20
CA ASN A 177 -14.40 -7.03 1.98
C ASN A 177 -15.20 -7.73 3.09
N LYS A 178 -14.63 -7.83 4.31
CA LYS A 178 -15.34 -8.32 5.47
C LYS A 178 -16.35 -7.27 5.92
N LYS A 179 -17.64 -7.59 5.79
CA LYS A 179 -18.73 -6.78 6.33
C LYS A 179 -18.93 -7.08 7.82
N GLY A 180 -19.57 -6.16 8.54
CA GLY A 180 -19.87 -6.33 9.95
C GLY A 180 -20.67 -5.16 10.53
N PRO A 181 -21.17 -5.29 11.76
CA PRO A 181 -21.97 -4.25 12.41
C PRO A 181 -21.19 -2.96 12.66
N CYS A 182 -19.85 -3.02 12.70
CA CYS A 182 -18.96 -1.88 12.85
C CYS A 182 -18.66 -1.16 11.53
N VAL A 183 -19.18 -1.58 10.38
CA VAL A 183 -18.92 -0.93 9.08
C VAL A 183 -19.93 0.20 8.84
N ALA A 184 -19.45 1.40 8.55
CA ALA A 184 -20.28 2.56 8.22
C ALA A 184 -20.80 2.50 6.78
N GLU A 185 -21.91 3.20 6.54
CA GLU A 185 -22.43 3.41 5.18
C GLU A 185 -21.61 4.47 4.44
N THR A 186 -21.14 5.49 5.16
CA THR A 186 -20.20 6.49 4.64
C THR A 186 -18.82 5.84 4.47
N GLU A 187 -18.29 5.83 3.25
CA GLU A 187 -16.96 5.29 2.96
C GLU A 187 -15.90 6.40 2.87
N ILE A 188 -14.77 6.24 3.57
CA ILE A 188 -13.60 7.12 3.48
C ILE A 188 -12.37 6.28 3.16
N GLY A 189 -11.69 6.57 2.04
CA GLY A 189 -10.53 5.79 1.60
C GLY A 189 -10.92 4.37 1.18
N VAL A 190 -10.22 3.37 1.71
CA VAL A 190 -10.56 1.95 1.52
C VAL A 190 -11.66 1.57 2.51
N GLY A 191 -12.90 1.90 2.15
CA GLY A 191 -14.10 1.70 2.97
C GLY A 191 -14.82 0.38 2.75
N GLY A 192 -16.06 0.31 3.27
CA GLY A 192 -16.95 -0.82 3.04
C GLY A 192 -16.51 -2.13 3.69
N THR A 193 -15.57 -2.09 4.65
CA THR A 193 -15.08 -3.26 5.37
C THR A 193 -14.64 -2.91 6.78
N CYS A 194 -14.55 -3.92 7.65
CA CYS A 194 -13.87 -3.82 8.95
C CYS A 194 -12.53 -4.57 8.99
N LYS A 195 -12.06 -5.09 7.84
CA LYS A 195 -10.82 -5.87 7.77
C LYS A 195 -10.02 -5.57 6.51
N TRP A 196 -8.74 -5.29 6.71
CA TRP A 196 -7.80 -4.96 5.64
C TRP A 196 -6.59 -5.89 5.66
N ILE A 197 -5.91 -5.97 4.52
CA ILE A 197 -4.66 -6.69 4.34
C ILE A 197 -3.55 -5.74 3.91
N VAL A 198 -2.35 -6.01 4.40
CA VAL A 198 -1.09 -5.37 4.05
C VAL A 198 -0.09 -6.50 3.80
N GLY A 199 0.52 -6.55 2.62
CA GLY A 199 1.47 -7.60 2.25
C GLY A 199 2.74 -7.55 3.11
N SER A 200 3.21 -6.34 3.43
CA SER A 200 4.35 -6.09 4.31
C SER A 200 4.12 -4.82 5.12
N LEU A 201 4.41 -4.86 6.41
CA LEU A 201 4.46 -3.70 7.29
C LEU A 201 5.73 -3.72 8.13
N ASP A 202 6.16 -2.55 8.58
CA ASP A 202 7.29 -2.36 9.48
C ASP A 202 6.89 -1.44 10.65
N LYS A 203 7.85 -1.11 11.51
CA LYS A 203 7.64 -0.18 12.64
C LYS A 203 7.24 1.24 12.22
N ASN A 204 7.50 1.63 10.97
CA ASN A 204 7.19 2.94 10.42
C ASN A 204 5.86 2.97 9.65
N THR A 205 5.20 1.82 9.53
CA THR A 205 3.93 1.71 8.81
C THR A 205 2.79 2.26 9.65
N THR A 206 2.20 3.37 9.17
CA THR A 206 1.07 4.04 9.80
C THR A 206 -0.14 4.02 8.88
N ILE A 207 -1.30 3.68 9.44
CA ILE A 207 -2.58 3.62 8.73
C ILE A 207 -3.57 4.54 9.45
N ALA A 208 -4.20 5.44 8.71
CA ALA A 208 -5.26 6.29 9.23
C ALA A 208 -6.60 5.56 9.13
N PHE A 209 -7.34 5.46 10.24
CA PHE A 209 -8.69 4.89 10.29
C PHE A 209 -9.70 5.99 10.59
N TYR A 210 -10.79 6.02 9.83
CA TYR A 210 -11.83 7.03 9.95
C TYR A 210 -13.09 6.40 10.53
N PHE A 211 -13.76 7.16 11.40
CA PHE A 211 -14.93 6.70 12.13
C PHE A 211 -16.04 7.74 12.06
N ASP A 212 -17.27 7.26 12.09
CA ASP A 212 -18.48 8.08 12.14
C ASP A 212 -19.35 7.66 13.33
N MET A 213 -19.91 8.67 13.99
CA MET A 213 -20.78 8.50 15.13
C MET A 213 -22.19 8.16 14.65
N MET A 214 -22.78 7.09 15.21
CA MET A 214 -24.20 6.86 14.99
C MET A 214 -25.01 7.93 15.71
N ARG A 215 -25.99 8.52 15.01
CA ARG A 215 -27.00 9.35 15.67
C ARG A 215 -27.80 8.47 16.63
N GLN A 216 -27.64 8.70 17.93
CA GLN A 216 -28.53 8.11 18.91
C GLN A 216 -29.92 8.76 18.73
N GLN A 217 -30.97 7.94 18.56
CA GLN A 217 -32.33 8.40 18.83
C GLN A 217 -32.35 8.90 20.28
N ALA A 218 -32.98 10.05 20.49
CA ALA A 218 -33.00 10.77 21.76
C ALA A 218 -33.76 9.95 22.81
N ASP A 219 -33.08 9.00 23.46
CA ASP A 219 -33.61 8.30 24.61
C ASP A 219 -32.65 8.33 25.79
N ALA A 220 -33.27 8.62 26.93
CA ALA A 220 -32.67 9.10 28.15
C ALA A 220 -31.82 8.05 28.87
N THR A 221 -30.57 8.41 29.21
CA THR A 221 -29.98 8.14 30.53
C THR A 221 -28.67 8.94 30.72
N PRO A 222 -28.40 9.47 31.94
CA PRO A 222 -27.36 10.47 32.22
C PRO A 222 -26.04 9.84 32.71
N ALA A 223 -25.76 8.58 32.36
CA ALA A 223 -24.49 7.94 32.72
C ALA A 223 -23.45 8.20 31.62
N PRO A 224 -22.19 8.48 31.96
CA PRO A 224 -21.14 8.58 30.96
C PRO A 224 -20.96 7.23 30.27
N LYS A 225 -21.47 7.12 29.04
CA LYS A 225 -21.22 5.94 28.20
C LYS A 225 -19.73 5.94 27.82
N GLN A 226 -19.09 4.79 27.97
CA GLN A 226 -17.70 4.57 27.56
C GLN A 226 -17.69 3.88 26.20
N SER A 227 -16.87 4.38 25.29
CA SER A 227 -16.63 3.79 23.97
C SER A 227 -15.35 2.96 23.99
N PHE A 228 -15.33 1.90 23.19
CA PHE A 228 -14.18 1.03 23.01
C PHE A 228 -13.87 0.89 21.52
N LEU A 229 -12.60 1.02 21.19
CA LEU A 229 -12.04 0.78 19.86
C LEU A 229 -10.92 -0.24 20.02
N GLN A 230 -10.97 -1.32 19.25
CA GLN A 230 -9.93 -2.34 19.25
C GLN A 230 -9.42 -2.61 17.83
N PHE A 231 -8.10 -2.61 17.71
CA PHE A 231 -7.37 -3.04 16.52
C PHE A 231 -6.77 -4.42 16.78
N GLN A 232 -7.06 -5.38 15.91
CA GLN A 232 -6.46 -6.71 15.92
C GLN A 232 -5.65 -6.93 14.65
N THR A 233 -4.32 -6.87 14.75
CA THR A 233 -3.41 -7.07 13.61
C THR A 233 -2.76 -8.44 13.70
N HIS A 234 -3.18 -9.37 12.85
CA HIS A 234 -2.54 -10.67 12.69
C HIS A 234 -1.46 -10.57 11.61
N TYR A 235 -0.25 -11.06 11.85
CA TYR A 235 0.82 -11.04 10.84
C TYR A 235 1.77 -12.22 11.00
N LEU A 236 2.53 -12.49 9.94
CA LEU A 236 3.62 -13.47 9.93
C LEU A 236 4.92 -12.76 10.32
N HIS A 237 5.50 -13.17 11.45
CA HIS A 237 6.79 -12.69 11.91
C HIS A 237 7.93 -13.40 11.15
N PRO A 238 9.09 -12.76 10.90
CA PRO A 238 10.20 -13.37 10.16
C PRO A 238 10.79 -14.61 10.84
N SER A 239 10.52 -14.80 12.13
CA SER A 239 10.83 -16.06 12.84
C SER A 239 9.94 -17.26 12.44
N GLY A 240 9.07 -17.10 11.44
CA GLY A 240 8.09 -18.12 11.01
C GLY A 240 6.84 -18.23 11.89
N ARG A 241 6.72 -17.42 12.95
CA ARG A 241 5.57 -17.46 13.87
C ARG A 241 4.45 -16.54 13.40
N LYS A 242 3.21 -16.98 13.57
CA LYS A 242 2.03 -16.10 13.51
C LYS A 242 1.96 -15.29 14.80
N ARG A 243 1.78 -13.97 14.69
CA ARG A 243 1.62 -13.07 15.82
C ARG A 243 0.30 -12.29 15.70
N LEU A 244 -0.29 -11.98 16.84
CA LEU A 244 -1.44 -11.10 16.97
C LEU A 244 -1.06 -9.91 17.84
N ARG A 245 -1.12 -8.71 17.28
CA ARG A 245 -1.00 -7.46 18.02
C ARG A 245 -2.40 -6.90 18.27
N VAL A 246 -2.75 -6.71 19.53
CA VAL A 246 -4.03 -6.12 19.95
C VAL A 246 -3.77 -4.77 20.59
N THR A 247 -4.46 -3.73 20.11
CA THR A 247 -4.48 -2.41 20.73
C THR A 247 -5.92 -2.06 21.03
N THR A 248 -6.24 -1.77 22.29
CA THR A 248 -7.58 -1.33 22.70
C THR A 248 -7.48 0.05 23.30
N VAL A 249 -8.32 0.97 22.83
CA VAL A 249 -8.45 2.34 23.33
C VAL A 249 -9.88 2.52 23.81
N SER A 250 -10.04 3.24 24.92
CA SER A 250 -11.36 3.64 25.40
C SER A 250 -11.43 5.14 25.60
N LYS A 251 -12.56 5.74 25.25
CA LYS A 251 -12.85 7.15 25.49
C LYS A 251 -14.24 7.31 26.07
N GLN A 252 -14.41 8.28 26.96
CA GLN A 252 -15.71 8.62 27.53
C GLN A 252 -16.43 9.58 26.60
N TYR A 253 -17.73 9.39 26.37
CA TYR A 253 -18.52 10.37 25.62
C TYR A 253 -18.67 11.66 26.43
N SER A 254 -18.56 12.80 25.76
CA SER A 254 -18.77 14.11 26.38
C SER A 254 -20.23 14.31 26.75
N GLY A 255 -20.48 14.88 27.93
CA GLY A 255 -21.80 15.31 28.36
C GLY A 255 -22.33 16.56 27.62
N PRO A 256 -23.57 16.98 27.91
CA PRO A 256 -24.16 18.21 27.39
C PRO A 256 -23.42 19.42 28.00
N GLY A 257 -22.40 19.91 27.29
CA GLY A 257 -21.52 20.98 27.75
C GLY A 257 -20.36 21.26 26.81
N LYS A 258 -19.96 20.26 26.00
CA LYS A 258 -19.01 20.32 24.86
C LYS A 258 -17.60 20.89 25.14
N ASN A 259 -17.32 21.52 26.28
CA ASN A 259 -16.02 22.08 26.63
C ASN A 259 -14.91 21.02 26.64
N ASP A 260 -15.23 19.80 27.10
CA ASP A 260 -14.28 18.68 27.13
C ASP A 260 -13.90 18.17 25.73
N ILE A 261 -14.74 18.44 24.72
CA ILE A 261 -14.44 18.03 23.33
C ILE A 261 -13.27 18.85 22.78
N ALA A 262 -13.24 20.15 23.08
CA ALA A 262 -12.17 21.04 22.61
C ALA A 262 -10.82 20.63 23.19
N MET A 263 -10.77 20.21 24.45
CA MET A 263 -9.55 19.68 25.08
C MET A 263 -9.11 18.32 24.51
N GLY A 264 -9.98 17.63 23.79
CA GLY A 264 -9.70 16.33 23.17
C GLY A 264 -9.17 16.41 21.75
N PHE A 265 -9.01 17.62 21.19
CA PHE A 265 -8.41 17.84 19.87
C PHE A 265 -6.88 17.71 19.95
N ASP A 266 -6.31 16.87 19.09
CA ASP A 266 -4.88 16.72 18.85
C ASP A 266 -4.53 17.42 17.52
#